data_AF-T2FE50-F1
#
_entry.id   AF-T2FE50-F1
#
_cell.length_a   1.000
_cell.length_b   1.000
_cell.length_c   1.000
_cell.angle_alpha   90.00
_cell.angle_beta   90.00
_cell.angle_gamma   90.00
#
_symmetry.space_group_name_H-M   'P 1'
#
loop_
_entity.id
_entity.type
_entity.pdbx_description
1 polymer ?
#
loop_
_entity_poly.entity_id
_entity_poly.type
_entity_poly.pdbx_seq_one_letter_code
_entity_poly.pdbx_strand_id
1 'polypeptide(L)'
;RNSNSERTGTPTNILNPIKSARVRTVDSFSFRYGRVEVRAKMPAGDWLWPAIWLMPAYNTYGTWPASGEIDLVESRGNRAMTLNGVHIGTQEAGSTLHYGPYPAMNGWERAHWVRRNTAGYNSNFHRYQLEWTPNYLRFSIDDMELGRVTPGNGGFWEYGGFNSNPNIENPWRYGSRMAPFDEKFYLIINLAVGGTNGFFPDGVSNPTPKPWWNGSPTAPRDFWNARWSWLPTWNLNVNDGQDASLQVDYVRIWAL
;
A
#
# COMPACT_ATOMS: atom_id res chain seq x y z
N ARG A 1 16.71 -1.24 12.75
CA ARG A 1 17.89 -2.04 12.33
C ARG A 1 17.72 -2.39 10.85
N ASN A 2 18.48 -1.76 9.94
CA ASN A 2 18.63 -2.26 8.58
C ASN A 2 19.66 -3.39 8.63
N SER A 3 19.23 -4.64 8.52
CA SER A 3 20.13 -5.68 8.05
C SER A 3 20.29 -5.52 6.54
N ASN A 4 21.55 -5.50 6.11
CA ASN A 4 21.96 -5.61 4.72
C ASN A 4 21.07 -6.62 4.00
N SER A 5 20.27 -6.15 3.04
CA SER A 5 19.52 -7.02 2.15
C SER A 5 20.46 -7.50 1.05
N GLU A 6 21.48 -8.26 1.41
CA GLU A 6 22.25 -9.03 0.42
C GLU A 6 21.30 -10.10 -0.14
N ARG A 7 20.88 -9.92 -1.38
CA ARG A 7 20.23 -10.98 -2.15
C ARG A 7 21.30 -11.63 -3.01
N THR A 8 21.36 -12.95 -2.99
CA THR A 8 22.20 -13.75 -3.89
C THR A 8 21.30 -14.34 -4.95
N GLY A 9 21.61 -14.11 -6.22
CA GLY A 9 20.85 -14.67 -7.33
C GLY A 9 21.07 -16.19 -7.43
N THR A 10 20.01 -16.92 -7.75
CA THR A 10 20.07 -18.34 -8.14
C THR A 10 19.49 -18.50 -9.55
N PRO A 11 19.67 -19.66 -10.22
CA PRO A 11 19.04 -19.92 -11.52
C PRO A 11 17.50 -19.81 -11.51
N THR A 12 16.88 -19.91 -10.33
CA THR A 12 15.43 -19.79 -10.12
C THR A 12 15.01 -18.42 -9.58
N ASN A 13 15.86 -17.77 -8.77
CA ASN A 13 15.61 -16.47 -8.17
C ASN A 13 16.64 -15.46 -8.67
N ILE A 14 16.27 -14.73 -9.72
CA ILE A 14 17.12 -13.64 -10.22
C ILE A 14 17.17 -12.50 -9.19
N LEU A 15 18.29 -11.76 -9.18
CA LEU A 15 18.34 -10.48 -8.51
C LEU A 15 17.32 -9.54 -9.16
N ASN A 16 16.68 -8.69 -8.35
CA ASN A 16 15.74 -7.69 -8.85
C ASN A 16 16.45 -6.81 -9.89
N PRO A 17 16.08 -6.91 -11.18
CA PRO A 17 16.80 -6.21 -12.23
C PRO A 17 16.32 -4.76 -12.39
N ILE A 18 15.28 -4.38 -11.65
CA ILE A 18 14.68 -3.05 -11.67
C ILE A 18 15.20 -2.22 -10.50
N LYS A 19 15.68 -1.02 -10.84
CA LYS A 19 16.01 0.01 -9.86
C LYS A 19 14.76 0.84 -9.57
N SER A 20 14.42 0.96 -8.30
CA SER A 20 13.35 1.81 -7.79
C SER A 20 13.76 2.36 -6.42
N ALA A 21 12.92 3.21 -5.83
CA ALA A 21 13.18 3.84 -4.55
C ALA A 21 12.09 3.51 -3.51
N ARG A 22 12.52 3.45 -2.26
CA ARG A 22 11.69 3.50 -1.05
C ARG A 22 12.29 4.55 -0.12
N VAL A 23 11.57 5.64 0.06
CA VAL A 23 11.94 6.72 0.99
C VAL A 23 11.12 6.54 2.26
N ARG A 24 11.75 6.75 3.42
CA ARG A 24 11.09 6.59 4.73
C ARG A 24 11.60 7.60 5.74
N THR A 25 10.73 8.03 6.65
CA THR A 25 11.06 9.01 7.69
C THR A 25 11.42 8.37 9.04
N VAL A 26 11.64 7.05 9.10
CA VAL A 26 11.82 6.29 10.37
C VAL A 26 12.83 6.90 11.35
N ASP A 27 13.94 7.44 10.84
CA ASP A 27 15.02 8.01 11.66
C ASP A 27 14.92 9.54 11.81
N SER A 28 13.96 10.20 11.16
CA SER A 28 13.85 11.66 11.08
C SER A 28 12.53 12.23 11.59
N PHE A 29 11.42 11.53 11.38
CA PHE A 29 10.08 12.01 11.76
C PHE A 29 9.08 10.87 11.92
N SER A 30 8.42 10.83 13.07
CA SER A 30 7.23 10.02 13.34
C SER A 30 6.25 10.81 14.19
N PHE A 31 4.97 10.55 14.02
CA PHE A 31 3.90 11.31 14.67
C PHE A 31 2.75 10.39 15.04
N ARG A 32 1.92 10.85 15.98
CA ARG A 32 0.68 10.19 16.38
C ARG A 32 -0.42 11.22 16.39
N TYR A 33 -1.51 10.90 15.70
CA TYR A 33 -2.65 11.78 15.46
C TYR A 33 -2.27 13.07 14.70
N GLY A 34 -3.26 13.64 14.03
CA GLY A 34 -3.10 14.78 13.14
C GLY A 34 -3.76 14.55 11.79
N ARG A 35 -3.47 15.46 10.86
CA ARG A 35 -3.84 15.32 9.44
C ARG A 35 -2.59 15.10 8.61
N VAL A 36 -2.65 14.15 7.68
CA VAL A 36 -1.65 13.96 6.62
C VAL A 36 -2.29 14.36 5.31
N GLU A 37 -1.55 15.09 4.49
CA GLU A 37 -1.90 15.32 3.10
C GLU A 37 -0.66 15.14 2.23
N VAL A 38 -0.77 14.27 1.24
CA VAL A 38 0.26 14.10 0.21
C VAL A 38 -0.36 14.44 -1.12
N ARG A 39 0.18 15.46 -1.80
CA ARG A 39 -0.20 15.78 -3.17
C ARG A 39 0.73 15.05 -4.11
N ALA A 40 0.21 14.05 -4.82
CA ALA A 40 0.98 13.20 -5.70
C ALA A 40 0.22 12.85 -6.98
N LYS A 41 0.96 12.51 -8.03
CA LYS A 41 0.45 11.92 -9.27
C LYS A 41 0.98 10.49 -9.39
N MET A 42 0.09 9.53 -9.54
CA MET A 42 0.46 8.11 -9.61
C MET A 42 1.17 7.81 -10.95
N PRO A 43 2.16 6.90 -10.96
CA PRO A 43 2.80 6.48 -12.20
C PRO A 43 1.85 5.65 -13.07
N ALA A 44 2.17 5.59 -14.36
CA ALA A 44 1.52 4.74 -15.35
C ALA A 44 2.56 3.95 -16.15
N GLY A 45 2.34 2.63 -16.20
CA GLY A 45 3.24 1.63 -16.74
C GLY A 45 2.83 0.27 -16.20
N ASP A 46 2.90 -0.77 -17.02
CA ASP A 46 2.43 -2.08 -16.62
C ASP A 46 3.24 -2.61 -15.42
N TRP A 47 2.52 -3.16 -14.45
CA TRP A 47 3.05 -3.82 -13.25
C TRP A 47 3.75 -2.90 -12.25
N LEU A 48 3.54 -1.57 -12.36
CA LEU A 48 3.96 -0.60 -11.36
C LEU A 48 2.98 -0.59 -10.18
N TRP A 49 3.51 -0.58 -8.96
CA TRP A 49 2.76 -0.53 -7.70
C TRP A 49 3.26 0.65 -6.85
N PRO A 50 2.72 1.86 -7.06
CA PRO A 50 2.96 3.00 -6.17
C PRO A 50 2.27 2.82 -4.81
N ALA A 51 2.96 3.21 -3.75
CA ALA A 51 2.40 3.24 -2.40
C ALA A 51 2.89 4.46 -1.62
N ILE A 52 1.96 5.11 -0.91
CA ILE A 52 2.22 6.08 0.16
C ILE A 52 1.53 5.53 1.40
N TRP A 53 2.30 5.26 2.44
CA TRP A 53 1.84 4.46 3.57
C TRP A 53 2.64 4.78 4.82
N LEU A 54 2.18 4.31 5.96
CA LEU A 54 2.80 4.55 7.25
C LEU A 54 2.97 3.25 8.02
N MET A 55 4.11 3.15 8.70
CA MET A 55 4.44 2.02 9.57
C MET A 55 4.72 2.51 10.99
N PRO A 56 4.49 1.68 12.01
CA PRO A 56 4.76 2.05 13.39
C PRO A 56 6.26 2.26 13.60
N ALA A 57 6.62 3.30 14.35
CA ALA A 57 8.00 3.58 14.74
C ALA A 57 8.58 2.45 15.61
N TYR A 58 7.72 1.80 16.40
CA TYR A 58 8.05 0.67 17.26
C TYR A 58 6.98 -0.41 17.18
N ASN A 59 7.38 -1.67 17.22
CA ASN A 59 6.47 -2.82 17.22
C ASN A 59 5.89 -3.06 18.63
N THR A 60 5.18 -2.08 19.20
CA THR A 60 4.69 -2.09 20.58
C THR A 60 3.79 -3.29 20.90
N TYR A 61 2.99 -3.73 19.92
CA TYR A 61 1.99 -4.80 20.09
C TYR A 61 2.42 -6.13 19.46
N GLY A 62 3.66 -6.23 18.97
CA GLY A 62 4.19 -7.42 18.30
C GLY A 62 4.46 -7.21 16.81
N THR A 63 4.79 -8.29 16.11
CA THR A 63 5.09 -8.27 14.67
C THR A 63 3.87 -7.91 13.85
N TRP A 64 4.08 -7.46 12.61
CA TRP A 64 3.00 -7.18 11.66
C TRP A 64 1.98 -8.34 11.58
N PRO A 65 0.66 -8.07 11.53
CA PRO A 65 0.02 -6.76 11.53
C PRO A 65 -0.35 -6.25 12.93
N ALA A 66 0.16 -6.85 14.01
CA ALA A 66 -0.26 -6.53 15.38
C ALA A 66 0.06 -5.11 15.80
N SER A 67 1.14 -4.52 15.27
CA SER A 67 1.48 -3.11 15.50
C SER A 67 0.95 -2.14 14.42
N GLY A 68 0.12 -2.63 13.50
CA GLY A 68 -0.57 -1.83 12.50
C GLY A 68 0.26 -1.49 11.26
N GLU A 69 -0.45 -1.13 10.19
CA GLU A 69 0.03 -0.50 8.96
C GLU A 69 -1.09 0.38 8.42
N ILE A 70 -0.76 1.58 7.93
CA ILE A 70 -1.73 2.53 7.37
C ILE A 70 -1.36 2.81 5.92
N ASP A 71 -2.10 2.23 4.99
CA ASP A 71 -1.93 2.53 3.57
C ASP A 71 -2.77 3.74 3.20
N LEU A 72 -2.12 4.91 3.17
CA LEU A 72 -2.78 6.15 2.76
C LEU A 72 -3.27 6.04 1.32
N VAL A 73 -2.43 5.53 0.42
CA VAL A 73 -2.85 5.15 -0.92
C VAL A 73 -1.96 4.07 -1.53
N GLU A 74 -2.60 3.09 -2.14
CA GLU A 74 -2.01 2.17 -3.11
C GLU A 74 -2.78 2.22 -4.43
N SER A 75 -2.08 2.04 -5.54
CA SER A 75 -2.67 2.00 -6.89
C SER A 75 -1.85 1.09 -7.80
N ARG A 76 -2.29 0.91 -9.05
CA ARG A 76 -1.60 0.13 -10.08
C ARG A 76 -1.36 1.01 -11.31
N GLY A 77 -0.17 0.93 -11.89
CA GLY A 77 0.20 1.72 -13.06
C GLY A 77 -0.39 1.23 -14.39
N ASN A 78 -1.03 0.06 -14.42
CA ASN A 78 -1.56 -0.50 -15.66
C ASN A 78 -2.72 0.36 -16.20
N ARG A 79 -2.59 0.86 -17.44
CA ARG A 79 -3.58 1.79 -18.03
C ARG A 79 -4.90 1.13 -18.41
N ALA A 80 -4.88 -0.17 -18.70
CA ALA A 80 -6.02 -0.91 -19.26
C ALA A 80 -6.30 -2.23 -18.52
N MET A 81 -5.79 -2.38 -17.28
CA MET A 81 -5.99 -3.61 -16.53
C MET A 81 -7.40 -3.71 -15.98
N THR A 82 -8.05 -4.83 -16.28
CA THR A 82 -9.38 -5.17 -15.78
C THR A 82 -9.40 -6.56 -15.13
N LEU A 83 -10.31 -6.73 -14.18
CA LEU A 83 -10.66 -8.02 -13.59
C LEU A 83 -12.18 -8.15 -13.61
N ASN A 84 -12.71 -9.21 -14.22
CA ASN A 84 -14.16 -9.43 -14.36
C ASN A 84 -14.90 -8.21 -14.96
N GLY A 85 -14.28 -7.54 -15.94
CA GLY A 85 -14.85 -6.36 -16.61
C GLY A 85 -14.70 -5.04 -15.84
N VAL A 86 -14.13 -5.05 -14.63
CA VAL A 86 -13.91 -3.85 -13.80
C VAL A 86 -12.48 -3.35 -13.99
N HIS A 87 -12.29 -2.05 -14.24
CA HIS A 87 -10.96 -1.43 -14.29
C HIS A 87 -10.37 -1.32 -12.89
N ILE A 88 -9.20 -1.93 -12.71
CA ILE A 88 -8.46 -2.00 -11.43
C ILE A 88 -7.03 -1.44 -11.55
N GLY A 89 -6.72 -0.82 -12.69
CA GLY A 89 -5.43 -0.22 -13.00
C GLY A 89 -5.33 1.23 -12.51
N THR A 90 -4.85 2.13 -13.35
CA THR A 90 -4.63 3.54 -12.99
C THR A 90 -5.91 4.31 -12.60
N GLN A 91 -7.09 3.75 -12.87
CA GLN A 91 -8.38 4.34 -12.50
C GLN A 91 -8.79 4.01 -11.08
N GLU A 92 -8.05 3.16 -10.35
CA GLU A 92 -8.36 2.74 -8.98
C GLU A 92 -7.25 3.17 -8.01
N ALA A 93 -7.65 3.73 -6.88
CA ALA A 93 -6.78 3.99 -5.74
C ALA A 93 -7.48 3.45 -4.49
N GLY A 94 -6.72 2.78 -3.64
CA GLY A 94 -7.22 2.17 -2.41
C GLY A 94 -6.50 2.70 -1.18
N SER A 95 -7.20 2.73 -0.06
CA SER A 95 -6.63 2.94 1.27
C SER A 95 -6.99 1.76 2.16
N THR A 96 -6.05 1.35 3.00
CA THR A 96 -6.19 0.14 3.82
C THR A 96 -5.62 0.38 5.21
N LEU A 97 -6.22 -0.25 6.21
CA LEU A 97 -5.57 -0.47 7.51
C LEU A 97 -5.30 -1.97 7.65
N HIS A 98 -4.04 -2.36 7.86
CA HIS A 98 -3.72 -3.71 8.29
C HIS A 98 -3.59 -3.75 9.81
N TYR A 99 -4.33 -4.65 10.44
CA TYR A 99 -4.37 -4.84 11.88
C TYR A 99 -4.86 -6.26 12.18
N GLY A 100 -4.32 -6.88 13.22
CA GLY A 100 -4.71 -8.23 13.63
C GLY A 100 -3.62 -8.88 14.48
N PRO A 101 -3.92 -9.96 15.19
CA PRO A 101 -2.97 -10.56 16.14
C PRO A 101 -1.73 -11.16 15.47
N TYR A 102 -1.84 -11.62 14.22
CA TYR A 102 -0.74 -12.21 13.44
C TYR A 102 -1.11 -12.27 11.94
N PRO A 103 -0.14 -12.55 11.02
CA PRO A 103 -0.36 -12.45 9.57
C PRO A 103 -1.57 -13.19 9.01
N ALA A 104 -1.84 -14.41 9.47
CA ALA A 104 -2.99 -15.21 9.01
C ALA A 104 -4.35 -14.72 9.54
N MET A 105 -4.38 -13.73 10.43
CA MET A 105 -5.58 -13.05 10.93
C MET A 105 -5.49 -11.54 10.75
N ASN A 106 -5.02 -11.12 9.57
CA ASN A 106 -5.07 -9.72 9.18
C ASN A 106 -6.51 -9.31 8.87
N GLY A 107 -7.08 -8.36 9.60
CA GLY A 107 -8.48 -7.91 9.47
C GLY A 107 -8.69 -6.78 8.46
N TRP A 108 -7.79 -6.64 7.50
CA TRP A 108 -7.74 -5.54 6.55
C TRP A 108 -9.00 -5.44 5.68
N GLU A 109 -9.69 -6.55 5.39
CA GLU A 109 -10.89 -6.55 4.56
C GLU A 109 -12.01 -5.67 5.13
N ARG A 110 -12.02 -5.47 6.45
CA ARG A 110 -13.00 -4.61 7.14
C ARG A 110 -12.63 -3.13 7.10
N ALA A 111 -11.39 -2.80 6.76
CA ALA A 111 -10.85 -1.44 6.73
C ALA A 111 -10.14 -1.15 5.41
N HIS A 112 -10.74 -1.60 4.31
CA HIS A 112 -10.25 -1.38 2.94
C HIS A 112 -11.31 -0.69 2.11
N TRP A 113 -10.90 0.33 1.38
CA TRP A 113 -11.80 1.08 0.50
C TRP A 113 -11.08 1.42 -0.79
N VAL A 114 -11.83 1.43 -1.89
CA VAL A 114 -11.35 1.83 -3.21
C VAL A 114 -12.23 2.93 -3.78
N ARG A 115 -11.61 3.86 -4.50
CA ARG A 115 -12.34 4.85 -5.30
C ARG A 115 -11.86 4.81 -6.73
N ARG A 116 -12.82 4.85 -7.65
CA ARG A 116 -12.58 4.89 -9.08
C ARG A 116 -12.67 6.30 -9.64
N ASN A 117 -11.76 6.63 -10.54
CA ASN A 117 -11.73 7.87 -11.29
C ASN A 117 -11.45 7.54 -12.77
N THR A 118 -12.41 7.80 -13.66
CA THR A 118 -12.28 7.49 -15.09
C THR A 118 -11.16 8.26 -15.76
N ALA A 119 -10.80 9.45 -15.26
CA ALA A 119 -9.63 10.20 -15.72
C ALA A 119 -8.29 9.57 -15.27
N GLY A 120 -8.32 8.63 -14.34
CA GLY A 120 -7.13 8.00 -13.76
C GLY A 120 -6.43 8.87 -12.72
N TYR A 121 -5.79 8.23 -11.75
CA TYR A 121 -4.92 8.90 -10.76
C TYR A 121 -3.52 9.23 -11.30
N ASN A 122 -3.25 8.82 -12.54
CA ASN A 122 -2.00 9.06 -13.24
C ASN A 122 -2.03 10.31 -14.14
N SER A 123 -3.19 10.90 -14.39
CA SER A 123 -3.34 12.04 -15.30
C SER A 123 -3.02 13.37 -14.64
N ASN A 124 -3.35 13.52 -13.35
CA ASN A 124 -3.19 14.76 -12.59
C ASN A 124 -2.67 14.48 -11.18
N PHE A 125 -2.23 15.54 -10.50
CA PHE A 125 -1.95 15.47 -9.08
C PHE A 125 -3.26 15.43 -8.28
N HIS A 126 -3.34 14.52 -7.33
CA HIS A 126 -4.45 14.34 -6.40
C HIS A 126 -3.96 14.54 -4.96
N ARG A 127 -4.86 14.98 -4.07
CA ARG A 127 -4.58 15.07 -2.62
C ARG A 127 -5.04 13.78 -1.95
N TYR A 128 -4.10 13.00 -1.43
CA TYR A 128 -4.37 11.82 -0.61
C TYR A 128 -4.27 12.22 0.85
N GLN A 129 -5.35 12.01 1.61
CA GLN A 129 -5.51 12.62 2.92
C GLN A 129 -5.90 11.58 3.98
N LEU A 130 -5.31 11.73 5.16
CA LEU A 130 -5.69 11.00 6.36
C LEU A 130 -5.99 12.02 7.46
N GLU A 131 -7.14 11.90 8.09
CA GLU A 131 -7.41 12.52 9.39
C GLU A 131 -7.38 11.43 10.46
N TRP A 132 -6.45 11.53 11.39
CA TRP A 132 -6.19 10.53 12.42
C TRP A 132 -6.33 11.17 13.79
N THR A 133 -7.32 10.72 14.55
CA THR A 133 -7.67 11.27 15.86
C THR A 133 -7.65 10.18 16.92
N PRO A 134 -7.75 10.52 18.22
CA PRO A 134 -7.99 9.55 19.28
C PRO A 134 -9.32 8.76 19.17
N ASN A 135 -10.18 9.09 18.19
CA ASN A 135 -11.51 8.51 18.04
C ASN A 135 -11.75 7.83 16.70
N TYR A 136 -11.03 8.20 15.63
CA TYR A 136 -11.21 7.63 14.29
C TYR A 136 -9.98 7.83 13.39
N LEU A 137 -9.94 7.05 12.32
CA LEU A 137 -9.14 7.32 11.11
C LEU A 137 -10.10 7.55 9.94
N ARG A 138 -9.92 8.63 9.17
CA ARG A 138 -10.69 8.93 7.96
C ARG A 138 -9.75 9.17 6.79
N PHE A 139 -9.97 8.42 5.70
CA PHE A 139 -9.26 8.58 4.45
C PHE A 139 -10.07 9.44 3.49
N SER A 140 -9.40 10.26 2.69
CA SER A 140 -10.04 11.09 1.66
C SER A 140 -9.12 11.24 0.45
N ILE A 141 -9.74 11.41 -0.72
CA ILE A 141 -9.05 11.77 -1.95
C ILE A 141 -9.71 13.04 -2.49
N ASP A 142 -8.93 14.09 -2.71
CA ASP A 142 -9.41 15.41 -3.13
C ASP A 142 -10.58 15.91 -2.28
N ASP A 143 -10.41 15.86 -0.95
CA ASP A 143 -11.37 16.29 0.07
C ASP A 143 -12.71 15.51 0.11
N MET A 144 -12.86 14.46 -0.70
CA MET A 144 -14.00 13.56 -0.64
C MET A 144 -13.65 12.29 0.14
N GLU A 145 -14.45 12.01 1.16
CA GLU A 145 -14.28 10.84 2.04
C GLU A 145 -14.32 9.54 1.23
N LEU A 146 -13.27 8.74 1.42
CA LEU A 146 -13.14 7.41 0.83
C LEU A 146 -13.65 6.34 1.82
N GLY A 147 -13.30 6.49 3.09
CA GLY A 147 -13.66 5.55 4.13
C GLY A 147 -13.18 5.98 5.51
N ARG A 148 -13.73 5.37 6.55
CA ARG A 148 -13.48 5.72 7.95
C ARG A 148 -13.62 4.52 8.87
N VAL A 149 -12.75 4.43 9.87
CA VAL A 149 -12.94 3.57 11.05
C VAL A 149 -13.16 4.43 12.28
N THR A 150 -14.27 4.20 12.98
CA THR A 150 -14.56 4.75 14.31
C THR A 150 -14.82 3.55 15.22
N PRO A 151 -13.80 2.98 15.87
CA PRO A 151 -13.99 1.77 16.67
C PRO A 151 -14.84 2.09 17.91
N GLY A 152 -15.71 1.14 18.30
CA GLY A 152 -16.49 1.22 19.52
C GLY A 152 -15.65 1.00 20.79
N ASN A 153 -16.30 0.73 21.91
CA ASN A 153 -15.60 0.49 23.18
C ASN A 153 -14.65 -0.72 23.14
N GLY A 154 -14.98 -1.74 22.34
CA GLY A 154 -14.12 -2.90 22.10
C GLY A 154 -12.91 -2.66 21.19
N GLY A 155 -12.71 -1.41 20.74
CA GLY A 155 -11.57 -1.02 19.93
C GLY A 155 -11.50 -1.73 18.57
N PHE A 156 -10.30 -1.76 17.99
CA PHE A 156 -10.04 -2.51 16.76
C PHE A 156 -10.18 -4.02 16.94
N TRP A 157 -10.11 -4.55 18.17
CA TRP A 157 -10.24 -5.99 18.44
C TRP A 157 -11.63 -6.50 18.06
N GLU A 158 -12.67 -5.83 18.56
CA GLU A 158 -14.05 -6.13 18.19
C GLU A 158 -14.38 -5.68 16.76
N TYR A 159 -13.85 -4.53 16.32
CA TYR A 159 -14.05 -4.07 14.94
C TYR A 159 -13.59 -5.12 13.92
N GLY A 160 -12.42 -5.73 14.16
CA GLY A 160 -11.87 -6.83 13.36
C GLY A 160 -12.60 -8.17 13.50
N GLY A 161 -13.49 -8.31 14.49
CA GLY A 161 -14.20 -9.57 14.79
C GLY A 161 -13.32 -10.65 15.44
N PHE A 162 -12.18 -10.28 16.01
CA PHE A 162 -11.21 -11.22 16.57
C PHE A 162 -11.64 -11.82 17.92
N ASN A 163 -12.58 -11.16 18.61
CA ASN A 163 -13.21 -11.65 19.84
C ASN A 163 -13.98 -12.97 19.68
N SER A 164 -14.22 -13.43 18.44
CA SER A 164 -14.84 -14.72 18.15
C SER A 164 -13.96 -15.93 18.46
N ASN A 165 -12.64 -15.76 18.58
CA ASN A 165 -11.71 -16.84 18.91
C ASN A 165 -11.18 -16.71 20.34
N PRO A 166 -11.70 -17.49 21.32
CA PRO A 166 -11.30 -17.36 22.72
C PRO A 166 -9.87 -17.83 23.01
N ASN A 167 -9.22 -18.52 22.06
CA ASN A 167 -7.86 -19.03 22.23
C ASN A 167 -6.78 -18.01 21.85
N ILE A 168 -7.17 -16.82 21.39
CA ILE A 168 -6.23 -15.78 20.98
C ILE A 168 -6.34 -14.63 21.96
N GLU A 169 -5.21 -14.33 22.60
CA GLU A 169 -5.12 -13.18 23.49
C GLU A 169 -5.14 -11.89 22.67
N ASN A 170 -5.95 -10.91 23.09
CA ASN A 170 -5.96 -9.59 22.47
C ASN A 170 -4.62 -8.89 22.71
N PRO A 171 -3.80 -8.62 21.66
CA PRO A 171 -2.53 -7.92 21.81
C PRO A 171 -2.70 -6.47 22.26
N TRP A 172 -3.89 -5.90 22.07
CA TRP A 172 -4.23 -4.50 22.34
C TRP A 172 -4.91 -4.28 23.70
N ARG A 173 -4.97 -5.31 24.56
CA ARG A 173 -5.69 -5.25 25.86
C ARG A 173 -5.24 -4.15 26.82
N TYR A 174 -4.01 -3.64 26.66
CA TYR A 174 -3.47 -2.52 27.44
C TYR A 174 -3.32 -1.22 26.63
N GLY A 175 -3.70 -1.26 25.35
CA GLY A 175 -3.74 -0.09 24.49
C GLY A 175 -5.04 0.69 24.64
N SER A 176 -5.14 1.80 23.92
CA SER A 176 -6.40 2.53 23.77
C SER A 176 -7.35 1.79 22.82
N ARG A 177 -8.59 2.25 22.70
CA ARG A 177 -9.53 1.76 21.66
C ARG A 177 -9.01 1.91 20.23
N MET A 178 -8.03 2.80 20.02
CA MET A 178 -7.41 3.03 18.72
C MET A 178 -6.22 2.10 18.45
N ALA A 179 -5.74 1.33 19.44
CA ALA A 179 -4.68 0.36 19.24
C ALA A 179 -5.04 -0.61 18.08
N PRO A 180 -4.13 -0.86 17.13
CA PRO A 180 -2.70 -0.52 17.19
C PRO A 180 -2.33 0.88 16.67
N PHE A 181 -3.30 1.66 16.21
CA PHE A 181 -3.13 3.02 15.67
C PHE A 181 -3.16 4.09 16.77
N ASP A 182 -2.59 3.78 17.92
CA ASP A 182 -2.38 4.69 19.05
C ASP A 182 -0.91 4.85 19.42
N GLU A 183 -0.02 4.42 18.53
CA GLU A 183 1.42 4.63 18.58
C GLU A 183 1.88 5.65 17.55
N LYS A 184 3.17 6.01 17.57
CA LYS A 184 3.76 6.87 16.53
C LYS A 184 4.03 6.09 15.25
N PHE A 185 3.69 6.65 14.12
CA PHE A 185 3.93 6.09 12.79
C PHE A 185 4.86 7.00 11.98
N TYR A 186 5.66 6.42 11.09
CA TYR A 186 6.52 7.13 10.14
C TYR A 186 6.04 6.91 8.71
N LEU A 187 6.27 7.88 7.83
CA LEU A 187 5.83 7.85 6.44
C LEU A 187 6.81 7.05 5.57
N ILE A 188 6.26 6.32 4.60
CA ILE A 188 6.97 5.61 3.54
C ILE A 188 6.35 5.98 2.20
N ILE A 189 7.21 6.25 1.22
CA ILE A 189 6.83 6.44 -0.19
C ILE A 189 7.68 5.51 -1.03
N ASN A 190 7.05 4.65 -1.84
CA ASN A 190 7.78 3.78 -2.75
C ASN A 190 7.04 3.53 -4.05
N LEU A 191 7.80 2.98 -5.00
CA LEU A 191 7.29 2.41 -6.22
C LEU A 191 7.78 0.96 -6.34
N ALA A 192 6.92 0.00 -6.02
CA ALA A 192 7.20 -1.41 -6.23
C ALA A 192 6.89 -1.80 -7.69
N VAL A 193 7.39 -2.97 -8.11
CA VAL A 193 7.17 -3.52 -9.45
C VAL A 193 6.89 -5.02 -9.32
N GLY A 194 5.78 -5.46 -9.89
CA GLY A 194 5.29 -6.84 -9.75
C GLY A 194 4.95 -7.21 -8.29
N GLY A 195 4.99 -8.51 -7.99
CA GLY A 195 4.70 -9.04 -6.65
C GLY A 195 3.82 -10.29 -6.69
N THR A 196 3.93 -11.16 -5.69
CA THR A 196 3.22 -12.45 -5.61
C THR A 196 2.14 -12.51 -4.52
N ASN A 197 1.94 -11.42 -3.77
CA ASN A 197 0.97 -11.35 -2.67
C ASN A 197 -0.49 -11.11 -3.12
N GLY A 198 -0.79 -11.28 -4.42
CA GLY A 198 -2.14 -11.10 -4.95
C GLY A 198 -2.51 -9.67 -5.34
N PHE A 199 -1.67 -8.67 -5.06
CA PHE A 199 -1.97 -7.27 -5.42
C PHE A 199 -2.18 -7.07 -6.92
N PHE A 200 -1.43 -7.80 -7.75
CA PHE A 200 -1.79 -8.07 -9.13
C PHE A 200 -2.49 -9.45 -9.18
N PRO A 201 -3.82 -9.52 -9.26
CA PRO A 201 -4.53 -10.79 -9.27
C PRO A 201 -4.13 -11.66 -10.47
N ASP A 202 -4.26 -12.97 -10.33
CA ASP A 202 -4.22 -13.85 -11.50
C ASP A 202 -5.52 -13.72 -12.29
N GLY A 203 -5.49 -13.94 -13.61
CA GLY A 203 -6.67 -13.83 -14.47
C GLY A 203 -7.08 -12.39 -14.84
N VAL A 204 -6.25 -11.39 -14.55
CA VAL A 204 -6.45 -10.02 -15.06
C VAL A 204 -6.32 -9.97 -16.58
N SER A 205 -7.12 -9.12 -17.22
CA SER A 205 -6.98 -8.77 -18.63
C SER A 205 -6.22 -7.45 -18.74
N ASN A 206 -5.16 -7.42 -19.53
CA ASN A 206 -4.36 -6.23 -19.84
C ASN A 206 -3.72 -6.43 -21.22
N PRO A 207 -3.53 -5.38 -22.06
CA PRO A 207 -2.94 -5.53 -23.40
C PRO A 207 -1.57 -6.23 -23.37
N THR A 208 -0.77 -5.98 -22.33
CA THR A 208 0.34 -6.83 -21.95
C THR A 208 -0.15 -7.85 -20.92
N PRO A 209 -0.26 -9.15 -21.24
CA PRO A 209 -0.71 -10.13 -20.26
C PRO A 209 0.23 -10.22 -19.06
N LYS A 210 -0.31 -10.56 -17.88
CA LYS A 210 0.49 -10.79 -16.67
C LYS A 210 1.47 -11.95 -16.91
N PRO A 211 2.79 -11.72 -16.85
CA PRO A 211 3.75 -12.75 -17.22
C PRO A 211 4.07 -13.77 -16.12
N TRP A 212 3.54 -13.60 -14.89
CA TRP A 212 3.76 -14.50 -13.77
C TRP A 212 2.44 -14.94 -13.12
N TRP A 213 2.46 -16.10 -12.47
CA TRP A 213 1.40 -16.57 -11.59
C TRP A 213 1.76 -16.32 -10.12
N ASN A 214 0.82 -15.94 -9.26
CA ASN A 214 1.13 -15.55 -7.88
C ASN A 214 1.74 -16.68 -7.03
N GLY A 215 1.39 -17.94 -7.28
CA GLY A 215 2.01 -19.07 -6.58
C GLY A 215 3.26 -19.62 -7.27
N SER A 216 3.75 -18.99 -8.36
CA SER A 216 4.92 -19.50 -9.08
C SER A 216 6.20 -19.25 -8.29
N PRO A 217 7.02 -20.29 -8.02
CA PRO A 217 8.32 -20.12 -7.37
C PRO A 217 9.34 -19.40 -8.27
N THR A 218 9.05 -19.27 -9.57
CA THR A 218 9.88 -18.58 -10.56
C THR A 218 9.30 -17.25 -11.01
N ALA A 219 8.28 -16.73 -10.33
CA ALA A 219 7.60 -15.49 -10.71
C ALA A 219 8.55 -14.30 -11.03
N PRO A 220 9.65 -14.05 -10.27
CA PRO A 220 10.60 -12.98 -10.63
C PRO A 220 11.30 -13.22 -11.97
N ARG A 221 11.65 -14.48 -12.28
CA ARG A 221 12.27 -14.86 -13.56
C ARG A 221 11.29 -14.71 -14.71
N ASP A 222 10.05 -15.18 -14.53
CA ASP A 222 8.99 -15.11 -15.54
C ASP A 222 8.67 -13.63 -15.87
N PHE A 223 8.56 -12.81 -14.83
CA PHE A 223 8.41 -11.36 -14.95
C PHE A 223 9.53 -10.73 -15.80
N TRP A 224 10.80 -11.02 -15.50
CA TRP A 224 11.93 -10.42 -16.21
C TRP A 224 12.12 -10.93 -17.63
N ASN A 225 11.81 -12.21 -17.89
CA ASN A 225 11.87 -12.77 -19.24
C ASN A 225 10.89 -12.07 -20.18
N ALA A 226 9.73 -11.65 -19.65
CA ALA A 226 8.73 -10.88 -20.37
C ALA A 226 9.02 -9.38 -20.46
N ARG A 227 10.17 -8.87 -20.01
CA ARG A 227 10.46 -7.42 -19.96
C ARG A 227 10.23 -6.68 -21.28
N TRP A 228 10.45 -7.33 -22.41
CA TRP A 228 10.25 -6.71 -23.72
C TRP A 228 8.78 -6.42 -24.03
N SER A 229 7.83 -7.03 -23.32
CA SER A 229 6.40 -6.73 -23.46
C SER A 229 5.96 -5.57 -22.56
N TRP A 230 6.37 -5.55 -21.29
CA TRP A 230 5.90 -4.55 -20.33
C TRP A 230 6.80 -3.33 -20.16
N LEU A 231 8.13 -3.45 -20.31
CA LEU A 231 9.06 -2.33 -20.09
C LEU A 231 8.82 -1.15 -21.06
N PRO A 232 8.50 -1.37 -22.36
CA PRO A 232 8.17 -0.27 -23.26
C PRO A 232 6.98 0.57 -22.78
N THR A 233 6.05 0.00 -22.01
CA THR A 233 4.86 0.70 -21.51
C THR A 233 5.16 1.77 -20.45
N TRP A 234 6.38 1.76 -19.91
CA TRP A 234 6.87 2.75 -18.95
C TRP A 234 7.36 4.02 -19.64
N ASN A 235 7.52 4.02 -20.97
CA ASN A 235 7.91 5.19 -21.76
C ASN A 235 9.16 5.90 -21.22
N LEU A 236 10.18 5.15 -20.77
CA LEU A 236 11.35 5.72 -20.09
C LEU A 236 12.16 6.73 -20.94
N ASN A 237 12.03 6.66 -22.27
CA ASN A 237 12.69 7.58 -23.21
C ASN A 237 11.84 8.83 -23.53
N VAL A 238 10.63 8.95 -22.95
CA VAL A 238 9.71 10.06 -23.15
C VAL A 238 9.59 10.83 -21.84
N ASN A 239 9.73 12.17 -21.90
CA ASN A 239 9.62 13.04 -20.74
C ASN A 239 10.45 12.53 -19.53
N ASP A 240 11.68 12.07 -19.80
CA ASP A 240 12.61 11.49 -18.83
C ASP A 240 12.02 10.37 -17.95
N GLY A 241 11.05 9.61 -18.47
CA GLY A 241 10.39 8.53 -17.72
C GLY A 241 9.50 9.00 -16.57
N GLN A 242 9.14 10.29 -16.53
CA GLN A 242 8.29 10.84 -15.49
C GLN A 242 6.92 10.14 -15.40
N ASP A 243 6.36 9.68 -16.52
CA ASP A 243 5.09 8.96 -16.54
C ASP A 243 5.13 7.67 -15.72
N ALA A 244 6.26 6.97 -15.71
CA ALA A 244 6.47 5.77 -14.90
C ALA A 244 6.97 6.07 -13.48
N SER A 245 7.08 7.34 -13.11
CA SER A 245 7.58 7.79 -11.81
C SER A 245 6.43 8.23 -10.90
N LEU A 246 6.49 7.85 -9.63
CA LEU A 246 5.63 8.45 -8.61
C LEU A 246 6.10 9.88 -8.35
N GLN A 247 5.26 10.86 -8.69
CA GLN A 247 5.59 12.27 -8.58
C GLN A 247 4.90 12.85 -7.35
N VAL A 248 5.68 13.38 -6.41
CA VAL A 248 5.18 14.00 -5.18
C VAL A 248 5.50 15.49 -5.24
N ASP A 249 4.46 16.32 -5.14
CA ASP A 249 4.59 17.77 -5.07
C ASP A 249 4.89 18.21 -3.64
N TYR A 250 4.07 17.77 -2.68
CA TYR A 250 4.32 18.01 -1.27
C TYR A 250 3.80 16.90 -0.37
N VAL A 251 4.38 16.86 0.83
CA VAL A 251 3.89 16.15 2.00
C VAL A 251 3.66 17.19 3.10
N ARG A 252 2.47 17.22 3.69
CA ARG A 252 2.15 18.09 4.83
C ARG A 252 1.51 17.29 5.94
N ILE A 253 1.93 17.58 7.16
CA ILE A 253 1.45 16.93 8.38
C ILE A 253 1.18 18.01 9.42
N TRP A 254 -0.01 17.98 10.01
CA TRP A 254 -0.46 18.97 10.98
C TRP A 254 -1.00 18.27 12.23
N ALA A 255 -0.77 18.87 13.40
CA ALA A 255 -1.54 18.52 14.59
C ALA A 255 -2.98 19.06 14.44
N LEU A 256 -3.94 18.34 15.04
CA LEU A 256 -5.35 18.74 15.10
C LEU A 256 -5.67 19.39 16.45
#